data_AF-A0A958KTM6-F1
#
_entry.id   AF-A0A958KTM6-F1
#
_cell.length_a   1.000
_cell.length_b   1.000
_cell.length_c   1.000
_cell.angle_alpha   90.00
_cell.angle_beta   90.00
_cell.angle_gamma   90.00
#
_symmetry.space_group_name_H-M   'P 1'
#
loop_
_entity.id
_entity.type
_entity.pdbx_description
1 polymer ?
#
loop_
_entity_poly.entity_id
_entity_poly.type
_entity_poly.pdbx_seq_one_letter_code
_entity_poly.pdbx_strand_id
1 'polypeptide(L)' 'MKKAKDSYVLCAFSGGVDSLVAAAMAHEVLGDKLYCFFVDHGLLRPQNYHHIEELKREMPLNIEVIDAKAIFMEKLQ' A
#
# COMPACT_ATOMS: atom_id res chain seq x y z
N MET A 1 17.40 14.84 11.47
CA MET A 1 16.56 13.75 10.96
C MET A 1 17.46 12.72 10.28
N LYS A 2 17.58 11.50 10.83
CA LYS A 2 18.29 10.40 10.13
C LYS A 2 17.44 10.00 8.93
N LYS A 3 17.95 10.25 7.71
CA LYS A 3 17.30 9.78 6.48
C LYS A 3 17.49 8.26 6.40
N ALA A 4 16.43 7.50 6.18
CA ALA A 4 16.43 6.03 6.10
C ALA A 4 17.09 5.48 4.81
N LYS A 5 18.00 6.25 4.18
CA LYS A 5 18.56 5.97 2.84
C LYS A 5 19.24 4.59 2.74
N ASP A 6 19.70 4.07 3.88
CA ASP A 6 20.38 2.77 3.98
C ASP A 6 19.52 1.66 4.60
N SER A 7 18.27 1.93 4.98
CA SER A 7 17.37 0.97 5.60
C SER A 7 16.24 0.57 4.65
N TYR A 8 15.72 -0.65 4.83
CA TYR A 8 14.45 -1.05 4.23
C TYR A 8 13.30 -0.34 4.95
N VAL A 9 12.32 0.13 4.18
CA VAL A 9 11.17 0.89 4.67
C VAL A 9 9.89 0.20 4.25
N LEU A 10 8.99 0.02 5.21
CA LEU A 10 7.64 -0.49 4.99
C LEU A 10 6.67 0.68 4.84
N CYS A 11 5.82 0.62 3.83
CA CYS A 11 4.75 1.57 3.59
C CYS A 11 3.40 0.84 3.48
N ALA A 12 2.60 0.92 4.54
CA ALA A 12 1.19 0.56 4.46
C ALA A 12 0.41 1.74 3.89
N PHE A 13 -0.42 1.51 2.89
CA PHE A 13 -1.33 2.53 2.38
C PHE A 13 -2.77 2.01 2.36
N SER A 14 -3.73 2.93 2.47
CA SER A 14 -5.16 2.62 2.67
C SER A 14 -6.00 2.69 1.40
N GLY A 15 -5.37 2.94 0.25
CA GLY A 15 -6.06 3.20 -1.02
C GLY A 15 -6.59 4.63 -1.16
N GLY A 16 -6.22 5.52 -0.24
CA GLY A 16 -6.43 6.96 -0.38
C GLY A 16 -5.31 7.65 -1.16
N VAL A 17 -5.65 8.71 -1.89
CA VAL A 17 -4.72 9.50 -2.72
C VAL A 17 -3.53 10.03 -1.90
N ASP A 18 -3.76 10.50 -0.68
CA ASP A 18 -2.69 11.08 0.15
C ASP A 18 -1.58 10.08 0.48
N SER A 19 -1.97 8.88 0.95
CA SER A 19 -1.03 7.81 1.27
C SER A 19 -0.27 7.29 0.05
N LEU A 20 -0.89 7.39 -1.13
CA LEU A 20 -0.30 7.01 -2.39
C LEU A 20 0.76 8.04 -2.84
N VAL A 21 0.44 9.33 -2.78
CA VAL A 21 1.40 10.40 -3.11
C VAL A 21 2.61 10.30 -2.19
N ALA A 22 2.39 10.03 -0.90
CA ALA A 22 3.49 9.78 0.04
C ALA A 22 4.35 8.56 -0.35
N ALA A 23 3.74 7.45 -0.79
CA ALA A 23 4.45 6.28 -1.27
C ALA A 23 5.25 6.56 -2.55
N ALA A 24 4.68 7.32 -3.49
CA ALA A 24 5.35 7.75 -4.72
C ALA A 24 6.63 8.55 -4.40
N MET A 25 6.51 9.56 -3.56
CA MET A 25 7.63 10.41 -3.14
C MET A 25 8.69 9.60 -2.37
N ALA A 26 8.27 8.65 -1.55
CA ALA A 26 9.20 7.77 -0.84
C ALA A 26 9.96 6.87 -1.82
N HIS A 27 9.31 6.37 -2.87
CA HIS A 27 9.93 5.53 -3.89
C HIS A 27 10.99 6.27 -4.69
N GLU A 28 10.78 7.55 -5.03
CA GLU A 28 11.80 8.38 -5.70
C GLU A 28 13.13 8.47 -4.92
N VAL A 29 13.06 8.36 -3.59
CA VAL A 29 14.23 8.48 -2.70
C VAL A 29 14.81 7.12 -2.31
N LEU A 30 13.96 6.10 -2.14
CA LEU A 30 14.34 4.81 -1.56
C LEU A 30 14.41 3.67 -2.59
N GLY A 31 13.77 3.81 -3.75
CA GLY A 31 13.71 2.81 -4.80
C GLY A 31 13.24 1.45 -4.27
N ASP A 32 14.02 0.42 -4.55
CA ASP A 32 13.76 -0.98 -4.18
C ASP A 32 13.77 -1.25 -2.66
N LYS A 33 14.26 -0.30 -1.85
CA LYS A 33 14.22 -0.42 -0.38
C LYS A 33 12.85 -0.08 0.19
N LEU A 34 11.94 0.46 -0.62
CA LEU A 34 10.57 0.70 -0.24
C LEU A 34 9.70 -0.50 -0.61
N TYR A 35 9.08 -1.10 0.41
CA TYR A 35 8.10 -2.14 0.24
C TYR A 35 6.71 -1.61 0.61
N CYS A 36 5.82 -1.55 -0.38
CA CYS A 36 4.46 -1.07 -0.21
C CYS A 36 3.51 -2.25 -0.08
N PHE A 37 2.56 -2.16 0.84
CA PHE A 37 1.50 -3.15 0.96
C PHE A 37 0.15 -2.53 1.26
N PHE A 38 -0.88 -3.21 0.79
CA PHE A 38 -2.28 -2.88 0.97
C PHE A 38 -3.00 -4.08 1.57
N VAL A 39 -3.77 -3.88 2.63
CA VAL A 39 -4.53 -4.95 3.30
C VAL A 39 -6.00 -4.83 2.90
N ASP A 40 -6.48 -5.78 2.10
CA ASP A 40 -7.91 -5.91 1.81
C ASP A 40 -8.61 -6.63 2.97
N HIS A 41 -9.22 -5.83 3.83
CA HIS A 41 -10.00 -6.30 4.97
C HIS A 41 -11.45 -6.68 4.59
N GLY A 42 -11.85 -6.57 3.32
CA GLY A 42 -13.19 -6.95 2.85
C GLY A 42 -14.31 -5.95 3.12
N LEU A 43 -13.98 -4.77 3.64
CA LEU A 43 -14.94 -3.69 3.90
C LEU A 43 -14.70 -2.49 2.98
N LEU A 44 -13.96 -2.70 1.89
CA LEU A 44 -13.69 -1.67 0.88
C LEU A 44 -14.94 -1.41 0.04
N ARG A 45 -15.12 -0.16 -0.39
CA ARG A 45 -16.14 0.15 -1.40
C ARG A 45 -15.72 -0.44 -2.75
N PRO A 46 -16.67 -0.86 -3.60
CA PRO A 46 -16.37 -1.46 -4.91
C PRO A 46 -15.43 -0.60 -5.77
N GLN A 47 -15.62 0.72 -5.75
CA GLN A 47 -14.77 1.65 -6.50
C GLN A 47 -13.31 1.70 -6.01
N ASN A 48 -13.03 1.35 -4.75
CA ASN A 48 -11.68 1.41 -4.19
C ASN A 48 -10.82 0.22 -4.63
N TYR A 49 -11.41 -0.94 -4.92
CA TYR A 49 -10.66 -2.14 -5.32
C TYR A 49 -10.04 -1.96 -6.71
N HIS A 50 -10.82 -1.44 -7.67
CA HIS A 50 -10.33 -1.13 -9.01
C HIS A 50 -9.18 -0.11 -9.00
N HIS A 51 -9.25 0.86 -8.08
CA HIS A 51 -8.20 1.86 -7.93
C HIS A 51 -6.85 1.23 -7.55
N ILE A 52 -6.82 0.23 -6.66
CA ILE A 52 -5.57 -0.44 -6.27
C ILE A 52 -4.93 -1.18 -7.45
N GLU A 53 -5.72 -1.83 -8.29
CA GLU A 53 -5.24 -2.53 -9.49
C GLU A 53 -4.69 -1.55 -10.54
N GLU A 54 -5.36 -0.41 -10.74
CA GLU A 54 -4.86 0.66 -11.62
C GLU A 54 -3.54 1.22 -11.11
N LEU A 55 -3.42 1.46 -9.81
CA LEU A 55 -2.20 1.96 -9.19
C LEU A 55 -1.02 1.02 -9.35
N LYS A 56 -1.24 -0.29 -9.20
CA LYS A 56 -0.24 -1.31 -9.48
C LYS A 56 0.28 -1.26 -10.92
N ARG A 57 -0.59 -0.90 -11.87
CA ARG A 57 -0.24 -0.84 -13.30
C ARG A 57 0.47 0.46 -13.67
N GLU A 58 0.06 1.57 -13.08
CA GLU A 58 0.51 2.91 -13.50
C GLU A 58 1.74 3.42 -12.73
N MET A 59 2.03 2.85 -11.55
CA MET A 59 3.13 3.30 -10.72
C MET A 59 4.21 2.23 -10.57
N PRO A 60 5.50 2.61 -10.55
CA PRO A 60 6.62 1.68 -10.33
C PRO A 60 6.75 1.27 -8.85
N LEU A 61 5.65 1.15 -8.12
CA LEU A 61 5.64 0.77 -6.72
C LEU A 61 5.55 -0.75 -6.60
N ASN A 62 6.45 -1.36 -5.82
CA ASN A 62 6.32 -2.75 -5.39
C ASN A 62 5.17 -2.85 -4.37
N ILE A 63 3.94 -3.00 -4.88
CA ILE A 63 2.72 -3.10 -4.09
C ILE A 63 2.34 -4.58 -3.91
N GLU A 64 2.34 -5.06 -2.68
CA GLU A 64 1.68 -6.30 -2.30
C GLU A 64 0.24 -6.05 -1.87
N VAL A 65 -0.71 -6.88 -2.34
CA VAL A 65 -2.10 -6.86 -1.85
C VAL A 65 -2.29 -8.10 -0.99
N ILE A 66 -2.59 -7.87 0.28
CA ILE A 66 -2.80 -8.92 1.28
C ILE A 66 -4.31 -9.10 1.46
N ASP A 67 -4.83 -10.28 1.10
CA ASP A 67 -6.21 -10.65 1.40
C ASP A 67 -6.33 -11.04 2.88
N ALA A 68 -7.01 -10.21 3.66
CA ALA A 68 -7.29 -10.43 5.07
C ALA A 68 -8.80 -10.52 5.35
N LYS A 69 -9.65 -10.71 4.34
CA LYS A 69 -11.12 -10.69 4.48
C LYS A 69 -11.60 -11.65 5.57
N ALA A 70 -11.15 -12.89 5.51
CA ALA A 70 -11.54 -13.93 6.47
C ALA A 70 -11.16 -13.55 7.91
N ILE A 71 -9.94 -13.02 8.10
CA ILE A 71 -9.43 -12.60 9.42
C ILE A 71 -10.30 -11.49 10.01
N PHE A 72 -10.61 -10.47 9.20
CA PHE A 72 -11.42 -9.35 9.67
C PHE A 72 -12.87 -9.75 9.91
N MET A 73 -13.47 -10.60 9.07
CA MET A 73 -14.83 -11.09 9.29
C MET A 73 -14.94 -11.96 10.56
N GLU A 74 -13.97 -12.83 10.82
CA GLU A 74 -13.95 -13.66 12.04
C GLU A 74 -13.89 -12.81 13.32
N LYS A 75 -13.14 -11.70 13.30
CA LYS A 75 -12.93 -10.84 14.48
C LYS A 75 -14.04 -9.82 14.73
N LEU A 76 -14.90 -9.58 13.74
CA LEU A 76 -16.04 -8.65 13.85
C LEU A 76 -17.35 -9.34 14.27
N GLN A 77 -17.34 -10.67 14.34
CA GLN A 77 -18.43 -11.50 14.86
C GLN A 77 -18.30 -11.70 16.37
#